data_AF-A0A1E1WX95-F1
#
_entry.id   AF-A0A1E1WX95-F1
#
_cell.length_a   1.000
_cell.length_b   1.000
_cell.length_c   1.000
_cell.angle_alpha   90.00
_cell.angle_beta   90.00
_cell.angle_gamma   90.00
#
_symmetry.space_group_name_H-M   'P 1'
#
loop_
_entity.id
_entity.type
_entity.pdbx_description
1 polymer ?
#
loop_
_entity_poly.entity_id
_entity_poly.type
_entity_poly.pdbx_seq_one_letter_code
_entity_poly.pdbx_strand_id
1 'polypeptide(L)'
;AMDAKYCELAKRCLETTDKYAEAHCAIFRQLCIKTLQYEKYGIETDVLEKRVGSLADQLLLHINTESRVTVDKLKLDKKLRDLENLIEEQEKYKGTQAWRPSGNPDHDIEDHLRRIYENSLHCLTTKLKEYEEKNKALQAQVSKGDKELESINIDIELTTGKLEKLHLAKRKAAAAAAAAAEITEEWISTC
;
A
#
# COMPACT_ATOMS: atom_id res chain seq x y z
N ALA A 1 12.07 -20.38 23.44
CA ALA A 1 10.97 -21.09 22.77
C ALA A 1 9.72 -20.83 23.58
N MET A 2 8.82 -19.96 23.11
CA MET A 2 7.54 -19.74 23.77
C MET A 2 6.64 -20.94 23.46
N ASP A 3 6.00 -21.46 24.51
CA ASP A 3 5.16 -22.65 24.51
C ASP A 3 4.11 -22.61 23.40
N ALA A 4 3.86 -23.75 22.76
CA ALA A 4 2.76 -24.07 21.85
C ALA A 4 1.37 -24.00 22.53
N LYS A 5 1.13 -22.94 23.30
CA LYS A 5 0.08 -22.87 24.31
C LYS A 5 -1.28 -22.63 23.66
N TYR A 6 -1.33 -21.99 22.49
CA TYR A 6 -2.58 -21.71 21.78
C TYR A 6 -2.88 -22.73 20.68
N CYS A 7 -1.86 -23.23 19.97
CA CYS A 7 -2.00 -24.34 19.00
C CYS A 7 -2.75 -25.56 19.54
N GLU A 8 -2.54 -25.90 20.82
CA GLU A 8 -3.18 -27.08 21.44
C GLU A 8 -4.41 -26.72 22.30
N LEU A 9 -4.85 -25.46 22.31
CA LEU A 9 -5.93 -25.02 23.19
C LEU A 9 -7.28 -25.62 22.76
N ALA A 10 -7.60 -25.61 21.47
CA ALA A 10 -8.83 -26.22 20.96
C ALA A 10 -8.88 -27.72 21.25
N LYS A 11 -7.76 -28.43 21.08
CA LYS A 11 -7.63 -29.85 21.43
C LYS A 11 -7.87 -30.10 22.92
N ARG A 12 -7.25 -29.31 23.80
CA ARG A 12 -7.47 -29.42 25.26
C ARG A 12 -8.90 -29.09 25.67
N CYS A 13 -9.53 -28.11 25.03
CA CYS A 13 -10.94 -27.80 25.25
C CYS A 13 -11.82 -28.96 24.82
N LEU A 14 -11.57 -29.58 23.66
CA LEU A 14 -12.28 -30.79 23.21
C LEU A 14 -12.13 -31.95 24.19
N GLU A 15 -10.90 -32.26 24.62
CA GLU A 15 -10.64 -33.32 25.61
C GLU A 15 -11.37 -33.06 26.94
N THR A 16 -11.48 -31.79 27.33
CA THR A 16 -12.22 -31.39 28.54
C THR A 16 -13.72 -31.57 28.35
N THR A 17 -14.25 -31.16 27.19
CA THR A 17 -15.67 -31.35 26.84
C THR A 17 -16.03 -32.84 26.78
N ASP A 18 -15.20 -33.68 26.16
CA ASP A 18 -15.40 -35.13 26.06
C ASP A 18 -15.49 -35.75 27.47
N LYS A 19 -14.58 -35.39 28.39
CA LYS A 19 -14.61 -35.84 29.79
C LYS A 19 -15.86 -35.41 30.54
N TYR A 20 -16.28 -34.15 30.37
CA TYR A 20 -17.51 -33.67 31.02
C TYR A 20 -18.75 -34.34 30.43
N ALA A 21 -18.79 -34.56 29.12
CA ALA A 21 -19.89 -35.26 28.46
C ALA A 21 -20.03 -36.69 28.99
N GLU A 22 -18.93 -37.42 29.14
CA GLU A 22 -18.91 -38.76 29.73
C GLU A 22 -19.47 -38.76 31.16
N ALA A 23 -18.99 -37.86 32.01
CA ALA A 23 -19.43 -37.76 33.40
C ALA A 23 -20.93 -37.44 33.51
N HIS A 24 -21.43 -36.47 32.74
CA HIS A 24 -22.85 -36.10 32.77
C HIS A 24 -23.74 -37.19 32.18
N CYS A 25 -23.31 -37.89 31.12
CA CYS A 25 -24.06 -39.01 30.56
C CYS A 25 -24.14 -40.19 31.54
N ALA A 26 -23.08 -40.43 32.33
CA ALA A 26 -23.09 -41.43 33.40
C ALA A 26 -24.09 -41.07 34.53
N ILE A 27 -24.10 -39.81 34.96
CA ILE A 27 -25.06 -39.30 35.96
C ILE A 27 -26.48 -39.41 35.43
N PHE A 28 -26.72 -38.97 34.18
CA PHE A 28 -28.02 -39.08 33.51
C PHE A 28 -28.52 -40.53 33.51
N ARG A 29 -27.67 -41.48 33.09
CA ARG A 29 -27.98 -42.91 33.09
C ARG A 29 -28.43 -43.39 34.46
N GLN A 30 -27.66 -43.09 35.51
CA GLN A 30 -27.98 -43.49 36.88
C GLN A 30 -29.30 -42.89 37.38
N LEU A 31 -29.53 -41.60 37.14
CA LEU A 31 -30.74 -40.90 37.57
C LEU A 31 -31.99 -41.45 36.87
N CYS A 32 -31.93 -41.68 35.56
CA CYS A 32 -33.04 -42.25 34.80
C CYS A 32 -33.39 -43.66 35.27
N ILE A 33 -32.40 -44.55 35.44
CA ILE A 33 -32.62 -45.91 35.94
C ILE A 33 -33.25 -45.88 37.33
N LYS A 34 -32.65 -45.12 38.27
CA LYS A 34 -33.14 -45.03 39.65
C LYS A 34 -34.59 -44.53 39.73
N THR A 35 -34.93 -43.53 38.93
CA THR A 35 -36.27 -42.91 38.94
C THR A 35 -37.31 -43.86 38.34
N LEU A 36 -37.00 -44.45 37.18
CA LEU A 36 -37.94 -45.31 36.44
C LEU A 36 -38.09 -46.71 37.04
N GLN A 37 -37.10 -47.20 37.79
CA GLN A 37 -37.22 -48.43 38.59
C GLN A 37 -38.05 -48.24 39.86
N TYR A 38 -37.98 -47.05 40.46
CA TYR A 38 -38.71 -46.74 41.68
C TYR A 38 -40.22 -46.59 41.44
N GLU A 39 -40.59 -46.03 40.29
CA GLU A 39 -41.97 -45.98 39.84
C GLU A 39 -42.37 -47.38 39.33
N LYS A 40 -43.42 -47.98 39.90
CA LYS A 40 -43.88 -49.37 39.67
C LYS A 40 -44.40 -49.63 38.23
N TYR A 41 -43.62 -49.37 37.20
CA TYR A 41 -44.03 -49.53 35.80
C TYR A 41 -43.93 -50.96 35.27
N GLY A 42 -43.51 -51.93 36.08
CA GLY A 42 -43.43 -53.33 35.67
C GLY A 42 -42.47 -53.59 34.51
N ILE A 43 -41.53 -52.66 34.25
CA ILE A 43 -40.50 -52.81 33.22
C ILE A 43 -39.38 -53.68 33.80
N GLU A 44 -38.98 -54.71 33.06
CA GLU A 44 -37.82 -55.52 33.40
C GLU A 44 -36.56 -54.65 33.47
N THR A 45 -35.82 -54.76 34.57
CA THR A 45 -34.60 -53.98 34.85
C THR A 45 -33.62 -54.01 33.68
N ASP A 46 -33.37 -55.19 33.11
CA ASP A 46 -32.42 -55.36 32.01
C ASP A 46 -32.84 -54.60 30.74
N VAL A 47 -34.15 -54.52 30.47
CA VAL A 47 -34.68 -53.79 29.33
C VAL A 47 -34.53 -52.28 29.54
N LEU A 48 -34.80 -51.80 30.75
CA LEU A 48 -34.66 -50.39 31.11
C LEU A 48 -33.20 -49.95 31.05
N GLU A 49 -32.29 -50.72 31.66
CA GLU A 49 -30.85 -50.44 31.64
C GLU A 49 -30.31 -50.40 30.21
N LYS A 50 -30.73 -51.34 29.35
CA LYS A 50 -30.33 -51.36 27.94
C LYS A 50 -30.83 -50.13 27.17
N ARG A 51 -32.07 -49.69 27.39
CA ARG A 51 -32.66 -48.54 26.69
C ARG A 51 -32.05 -47.22 27.15
N VAL A 52 -31.92 -47.01 28.46
CA VAL A 52 -31.27 -45.82 29.02
C VAL A 52 -29.79 -45.80 28.67
N GLY A 53 -29.14 -46.97 28.68
CA GLY A 53 -27.77 -47.18 28.21
C GLY A 53 -27.57 -46.65 26.80
N SER A 54 -28.37 -47.16 25.86
CA SER A 54 -28.35 -46.74 24.45
C SER A 54 -28.63 -45.25 24.27
N LEU A 55 -29.53 -44.66 25.04
CA LEU A 55 -29.84 -43.22 24.94
C LEU A 55 -28.65 -42.37 25.41
N ALA A 56 -28.03 -42.74 26.53
CA ALA A 56 -26.84 -42.06 27.04
C ALA A 56 -25.65 -42.17 26.08
N ASP A 57 -25.45 -43.33 25.46
CA ASP A 57 -24.38 -43.53 24.48
C ASP A 57 -24.61 -42.69 23.20
N GLN A 58 -25.86 -42.60 22.73
CA GLN A 58 -26.22 -41.74 21.60
C GLN A 58 -26.02 -40.26 21.93
N LEU A 59 -26.41 -39.83 23.13
CA LEU A 59 -26.21 -38.45 23.58
C LEU A 59 -24.73 -38.10 23.63
N LEU A 60 -23.90 -38.98 24.22
CA LEU A 60 -22.44 -38.80 24.27
C LEU A 60 -21.83 -38.69 22.88
N LEU A 61 -22.21 -39.60 21.97
CA LEU A 61 -21.74 -39.59 20.58
C LEU A 61 -22.10 -38.27 19.88
N HIS A 62 -23.33 -37.78 20.08
CA HIS A 62 -23.80 -36.55 19.48
C HIS A 62 -23.02 -35.34 20.01
N ILE A 63 -22.86 -35.21 21.33
CA ILE A 63 -22.10 -34.12 21.96
C ILE A 63 -20.65 -34.09 21.43
N ASN A 64 -19.98 -35.24 21.39
CA ASN A 64 -18.59 -35.33 20.95
C ASN A 64 -18.47 -34.98 19.46
N THR A 65 -19.41 -35.44 18.63
CA THR A 65 -19.43 -35.17 17.20
C THR A 65 -19.70 -33.69 16.92
N GLU A 66 -20.70 -33.11 17.56
CA GLU A 66 -21.08 -31.71 17.39
C GLU A 66 -19.96 -30.75 17.85
N SER A 67 -19.28 -31.10 18.94
CA SER A 67 -18.12 -30.35 19.44
C SER A 67 -16.98 -30.34 18.41
N ARG A 68 -16.64 -31.50 17.82
CA ARG A 68 -15.61 -31.61 16.78
C ARG A 68 -16.00 -30.87 15.50
N VAL A 69 -17.24 -31.03 15.04
CA VAL A 69 -17.77 -30.30 13.89
C VAL A 69 -17.70 -28.79 14.11
N THR A 70 -17.98 -28.31 15.32
CA THR A 70 -17.88 -26.88 15.66
C THR A 70 -16.44 -26.37 15.54
N VAL A 71 -15.47 -27.12 16.07
CA VAL A 71 -14.04 -26.80 15.95
C VAL A 71 -13.61 -26.71 14.49
N ASP A 72 -13.99 -27.70 13.68
CA ASP A 72 -13.64 -27.77 12.26
C ASP A 72 -14.33 -26.67 11.44
N LYS A 73 -15.64 -26.48 11.63
CA LYS A 73 -16.45 -25.50 10.90
C LYS A 73 -15.98 -24.07 11.16
N LEU A 74 -15.67 -23.75 12.41
CA LEU A 74 -15.14 -22.43 12.78
C LEU A 74 -13.63 -22.30 12.52
N LYS A 75 -12.97 -23.39 12.10
CA LYS A 75 -11.53 -23.48 11.85
C LYS A 75 -10.74 -22.96 13.06
N LEU A 76 -11.14 -23.34 14.27
CA LEU A 76 -10.59 -22.77 15.51
C LEU A 76 -9.08 -23.01 15.61
N ASP A 77 -8.60 -24.19 15.21
CA ASP A 77 -7.16 -24.48 15.18
C ASP A 77 -6.37 -23.49 14.31
N LYS A 78 -6.93 -23.13 13.14
CA LYS A 78 -6.29 -22.14 12.27
C LYS A 78 -6.32 -20.76 12.92
N LYS A 79 -7.45 -20.33 13.46
CA LYS A 79 -7.59 -19.01 14.10
C LYS A 79 -6.67 -18.85 15.32
N LEU A 80 -6.51 -19.90 16.11
CA LEU A 80 -5.62 -19.90 17.27
C LEU A 80 -4.15 -19.87 16.85
N ARG A 81 -3.77 -20.59 15.77
CA ARG A 81 -2.44 -20.46 15.15
C ARG A 81 -2.18 -19.06 14.61
N ASP A 82 -3.12 -18.50 13.87
CA ASP A 82 -3.00 -17.15 13.32
C ASP A 82 -2.84 -16.12 14.46
N LEU A 83 -3.57 -16.29 15.57
CA LEU A 83 -3.44 -15.45 16.76
C LEU A 83 -2.06 -15.58 17.43
N GLU A 84 -1.52 -16.79 17.53
CA GLU A 84 -0.19 -17.04 18.10
C GLU A 84 0.91 -16.36 17.26
N ASN A 85 0.84 -16.48 15.94
CA ASN A 85 1.74 -15.77 15.03
C ASN A 85 1.64 -14.25 15.20
N LEU A 86 0.42 -13.70 15.33
CA LEU A 86 0.23 -12.27 15.56
C LEU A 86 0.82 -11.81 16.91
N ILE A 87 0.71 -12.62 17.96
CA ILE A 87 1.33 -12.32 19.26
C ILE A 87 2.85 -12.30 19.13
N GLU A 88 3.44 -13.26 18.41
CA GLU A 88 4.89 -13.29 18.15
C GLU A 88 5.36 -12.09 17.32
N GLU A 89 4.60 -11.70 16.29
CA GLU A 89 4.88 -10.49 15.50
C GLU A 89 4.79 -9.22 16.36
N GLN A 90 3.85 -9.18 17.31
CA GLN A 90 3.67 -8.04 18.21
C GLN A 90 4.77 -7.87 19.25
N GLU A 91 5.57 -8.90 19.55
CA GLU A 91 6.71 -8.76 20.47
C GLU A 91 7.72 -7.70 19.99
N LYS A 92 7.82 -7.45 18.68
CA LYS A 92 8.64 -6.36 18.11
C LYS A 92 8.18 -4.96 18.50
N TYR A 93 6.92 -4.84 18.93
CA TYR A 93 6.27 -3.59 19.30
C TYR A 93 6.02 -3.50 20.82
N LYS A 94 6.68 -4.35 21.62
CA LYS A 94 6.51 -4.38 23.07
C LYS A 94 6.83 -3.00 23.68
N GLY A 95 5.94 -2.52 24.53
CA GLY A 95 6.04 -1.18 25.15
C GLY A 95 5.41 -0.05 24.34
N THR A 96 4.94 -0.31 23.11
CA THR A 96 4.14 0.64 22.33
C THR A 96 2.66 0.42 22.56
N GLN A 97 1.89 1.50 22.59
CA GLN A 97 0.43 1.40 22.66
C GLN A 97 -0.09 0.92 21.30
N ALA A 98 -0.64 -0.30 21.29
CA ALA A 98 -1.27 -0.83 20.09
C ALA A 98 -2.53 -0.02 19.75
N TRP A 99 -2.72 0.26 18.46
CA TRP A 99 -3.92 0.93 17.98
C TRP A 99 -5.18 0.15 18.38
N ARG A 100 -6.25 0.88 18.71
CA ARG A 100 -7.57 0.35 19.05
C ARG A 100 -8.61 1.18 18.30
N PRO A 101 -9.69 0.57 17.79
CA PRO A 101 -10.79 1.32 17.21
C PRO A 101 -11.29 2.36 18.20
N SER A 102 -11.37 3.62 17.76
CA SER A 102 -11.83 4.74 18.58
C SER A 102 -13.35 4.72 18.78
N GLY A 103 -14.07 3.95 17.96
CA GLY A 103 -15.53 3.95 17.91
C GLY A 103 -16.08 5.02 16.95
N ASN A 104 -15.22 5.85 16.37
CA ASN A 104 -15.56 6.76 15.29
C ASN A 104 -14.94 6.24 13.97
N PRO A 105 -15.75 5.80 12.99
CA PRO A 105 -15.23 5.23 11.75
C PRO A 105 -14.39 6.22 10.95
N ASP A 106 -14.70 7.52 10.98
CA ASP A 106 -13.96 8.53 10.22
C ASP A 106 -12.52 8.67 10.75
N HIS A 107 -12.36 8.71 12.08
CA HIS A 107 -11.05 8.74 12.72
C HIS A 107 -10.27 7.45 12.48
N ASP A 108 -10.94 6.31 12.56
CA ASP A 108 -10.30 5.01 12.38
C ASP A 108 -9.78 4.83 10.94
N ILE A 109 -10.55 5.31 9.95
CA ILE A 109 -10.13 5.33 8.53
C ILE A 109 -8.97 6.31 8.34
N GLU A 110 -9.06 7.51 8.90
CA GLU A 110 -8.01 8.52 8.77
C GLU A 110 -6.68 8.02 9.34
N ASP A 111 -6.69 7.41 10.54
CA ASP A 111 -5.50 6.78 11.13
C ASP A 111 -4.91 5.68 10.22
N HIS A 112 -5.77 4.85 9.62
CA HIS A 112 -5.33 3.78 8.74
C HIS A 112 -4.70 4.31 7.43
N LEU A 113 -5.25 5.40 6.90
CA LEU A 113 -4.78 6.02 5.66
C LEU A 113 -3.61 6.99 5.87
N ARG A 114 -3.40 7.51 7.09
CA ARG A 114 -2.38 8.51 7.39
C ARG A 114 -1.02 8.14 6.84
N ARG A 115 -0.55 6.91 7.12
CA ARG A 115 0.75 6.43 6.66
C ARG A 115 0.85 6.37 5.13
N ILE A 116 -0.25 6.06 4.44
CA ILE A 116 -0.29 6.03 2.97
C ILE A 116 -0.17 7.46 2.43
N TYR A 117 -0.92 8.40 3.01
CA TYR A 117 -0.88 9.80 2.61
C TYR A 117 0.47 10.46 2.90
N GLU A 118 1.07 10.22 4.06
CA GLU A 118 2.41 10.71 4.41
C GLU A 118 3.46 10.22 3.42
N ASN A 119 3.44 8.93 3.07
CA ASN A 119 4.36 8.36 2.07
C ASN A 119 4.14 8.97 0.68
N SER A 120 2.87 9.16 0.28
CA SER A 120 2.51 9.77 -1.00
C SER A 120 2.98 11.22 -1.08
N LEU A 121 2.72 11.99 -0.03
CA LEU A 121 3.11 13.39 0.08
C LEU A 121 4.64 13.55 0.05
N HIS A 122 5.37 12.68 0.75
CA HIS A 122 6.82 12.67 0.71
C HIS A 122 7.34 12.41 -0.73
N CYS A 123 6.80 11.40 -1.41
CA CYS A 123 7.18 11.07 -2.79
C CYS A 123 6.90 12.22 -3.76
N LEU A 124 5.71 12.82 -3.69
CA LEU A 124 5.33 13.95 -4.54
C LEU A 124 6.20 15.18 -4.28
N THR A 125 6.48 15.49 -3.01
CA THR A 125 7.33 16.63 -2.63
C THR A 125 8.75 16.46 -3.17
N THR A 126 9.31 15.26 -3.06
CA THR A 126 10.64 14.96 -3.63
C THR A 126 10.67 15.14 -5.14
N LYS A 127 9.67 14.60 -5.86
CA LYS A 127 9.57 14.79 -7.32
C LYS A 127 9.39 16.26 -7.70
N LEU A 128 8.57 17.01 -6.96
CA LEU A 128 8.37 18.44 -7.21
C LEU A 128 9.70 19.18 -7.14
N LYS A 129 10.49 18.93 -6.10
CA LYS A 129 11.80 19.53 -5.93
C LYS A 129 12.76 19.19 -7.08
N GLU A 130 12.78 17.94 -7.53
CA GLU A 130 13.58 17.53 -8.70
C GLU A 130 13.16 18.28 -9.97
N TYR A 131 11.86 18.50 -10.19
CA TYR A 131 11.37 19.26 -11.33
C TYR A 131 11.68 20.75 -11.23
N GLU A 132 11.61 21.34 -10.04
CA GLU A 132 11.99 22.73 -9.80
C GLU A 132 13.49 22.96 -10.09
N GLU A 133 14.35 22.04 -9.66
CA GLU A 133 15.79 22.10 -9.94
C GLU A 133 16.08 21.97 -11.44
N LYS A 134 15.42 21.03 -12.14
CA LYS A 134 15.52 20.90 -13.60
C LYS A 134 15.04 22.16 -14.32
N ASN A 135 13.94 22.75 -13.88
CA ASN A 135 13.39 23.94 -14.51
C ASN A 135 14.32 25.15 -14.32
N LYS A 136 14.92 25.31 -13.13
CA LYS A 136 15.96 26.33 -12.90
C LYS A 136 17.18 26.14 -13.81
N ALA A 137 17.64 24.90 -13.99
CA ALA A 137 18.74 24.60 -14.90
C ALA A 137 18.39 24.95 -16.35
N LEU A 138 17.18 24.62 -16.81
CA LEU A 138 16.69 24.96 -18.14
C LEU A 138 16.55 26.48 -18.33
N GLN A 139 16.00 27.21 -17.35
CA GLN A 139 15.94 28.67 -17.39
C GLN A 139 17.33 29.31 -17.50
N ALA A 140 18.31 28.79 -16.76
CA ALA A 140 19.69 29.26 -16.87
C ALA A 140 20.28 29.00 -18.28
N GLN A 141 19.95 27.86 -18.89
CA GLN A 141 20.38 27.53 -20.24
C GLN A 141 19.72 28.43 -21.29
N VAL A 142 18.42 28.69 -21.17
CA VAL A 142 17.68 29.61 -22.06
C VAL A 142 18.26 31.02 -21.95
N SER A 143 18.43 31.54 -20.73
CA SER A 143 19.00 32.87 -20.53
C SER A 143 20.42 33.01 -21.09
N LYS A 144 21.22 31.93 -21.05
CA LYS A 144 22.53 31.91 -21.69
C LYS A 144 22.39 31.98 -23.23
N GLY A 145 21.50 31.18 -23.81
CA GLY A 145 21.21 31.20 -25.24
C GLY A 145 20.71 32.56 -25.73
N ASP A 146 19.84 33.22 -24.97
CA ASP A 146 19.32 34.56 -25.31
C ASP A 146 20.45 35.60 -25.36
N LYS A 147 21.41 35.54 -24.43
CA LYS A 147 22.58 36.43 -24.42
C LYS A 147 23.51 36.17 -25.61
N GLU A 148 23.70 34.90 -25.98
CA GLU A 148 24.50 34.52 -27.15
C GLU A 148 23.85 35.02 -28.44
N LEU A 149 22.53 34.87 -28.57
CA LEU A 149 21.76 35.40 -29.70
C LEU A 149 21.83 36.93 -29.79
N GLU A 150 21.68 37.62 -28.67
CA GLU A 150 21.81 39.08 -28.61
C GLU A 150 23.21 39.54 -29.08
N SER A 151 24.26 38.87 -28.61
CA SER A 151 25.63 39.16 -29.05
C SER A 151 25.81 38.94 -30.56
N ILE A 152 25.28 37.84 -31.09
CA ILE A 152 25.33 37.55 -32.53
C ILE A 152 24.57 38.61 -33.32
N ASN A 153 23.41 39.05 -32.83
CA ASN A 153 22.61 40.08 -33.50
C ASN A 153 23.36 41.42 -33.56
N ILE A 154 23.99 41.83 -32.46
CA ILE A 154 24.86 43.01 -32.42
C ILE A 154 26.00 42.88 -33.43
N ASP A 155 26.68 41.74 -33.50
CA ASP A 155 27.77 41.50 -34.46
C ASP A 155 27.29 41.57 -35.91
N ILE A 156 26.10 41.03 -36.21
CA ILE A 156 25.46 41.12 -37.52
C ILE A 156 25.22 42.58 -37.88
N GLU A 157 24.55 43.35 -37.01
CA GLU A 157 24.26 44.78 -37.21
C GLU A 157 25.51 45.63 -37.44
N LEU A 158 26.59 45.34 -36.69
CA LEU A 158 27.87 46.02 -36.83
C LEU A 158 28.52 45.70 -38.18
N THR A 159 28.38 44.46 -38.64
CA THR A 159 28.94 43.99 -39.91
C THR A 159 28.16 44.51 -41.11
N THR A 160 26.82 44.49 -41.06
CA THR A 160 25.97 45.11 -42.09
C THR A 160 26.23 46.60 -42.19
N GLY A 161 26.31 47.31 -41.05
CA GLY A 161 26.64 48.74 -41.05
C GLY A 161 28.02 49.06 -41.65
N LYS A 162 29.03 48.20 -41.46
CA LYS A 162 30.34 48.33 -42.12
C LYS A 162 30.24 48.09 -43.63
N LEU A 163 29.49 47.07 -44.05
CA LEU A 163 29.29 46.74 -45.46
C LEU A 163 28.56 47.87 -46.20
N GLU A 164 27.53 48.46 -45.60
CA GLU A 164 26.80 49.61 -46.16
C GLU A 164 27.72 50.83 -46.38
N LYS A 165 28.56 51.15 -45.39
CA LYS A 165 29.56 52.23 -45.51
C LYS A 165 30.56 51.97 -46.64
N LEU A 166 31.06 50.75 -46.75
CA LEU A 166 31.94 50.32 -47.85
C LEU A 166 31.25 50.43 -49.21
N HIS A 167 29.99 50.01 -49.31
CA HIS A 167 29.20 50.14 -50.53
C HIS A 167 29.02 51.60 -50.95
N LEU A 168 28.72 52.49 -50.00
CA LEU A 168 28.59 53.92 -50.26
C LEU A 168 29.92 54.53 -50.73
N ALA A 169 31.03 54.18 -50.07
CA ALA A 169 32.36 54.63 -50.47
C ALA A 169 32.73 54.16 -51.88
N LYS A 170 32.46 52.89 -52.22
CA LYS A 170 32.67 52.36 -53.58
C LYS A 170 31.81 53.09 -54.63
N ARG A 171 30.53 53.39 -54.33
CA ARG A 171 29.68 54.15 -55.26
C ARG A 171 30.20 55.57 -55.49
N LYS A 172 30.65 56.26 -54.43
CA LYS A 172 31.26 57.59 -54.55
C LYS A 172 32.56 57.56 -55.35
N ALA A 173 33.42 56.58 -55.11
CA ALA A 173 34.66 56.39 -55.87
C ALA A 173 34.39 56.10 -57.35
N ALA A 174 33.41 55.24 -57.65
CA ALA A 174 33.00 54.95 -59.02
C ALA A 174 32.42 56.19 -59.73
N ALA A 175 31.60 56.99 -59.03
CA ALA A 175 31.06 58.24 -59.58
C ALA A 175 32.17 59.29 -59.83
N ALA A 176 33.13 59.42 -58.92
CA ALA A 176 34.29 60.29 -59.12
C ALA A 176 35.19 59.83 -60.28
N ALA A 177 35.39 58.52 -60.43
CA ALA A 177 36.13 57.97 -61.56
C ALA A 177 35.40 58.17 -62.90
N ALA A 178 34.07 58.05 -62.94
CA ALA A 178 33.27 58.35 -64.13
C ALA A 178 33.35 59.84 -64.52
N ALA A 179 33.24 60.75 -63.54
CA ALA A 179 33.37 62.19 -63.79
C ALA A 179 34.79 62.58 -64.26
N ALA A 180 35.84 61.94 -63.72
CA ALA A 180 37.21 62.15 -64.19
C ALA A 180 37.41 61.64 -65.62
N ALA A 181 36.77 60.52 -65.99
CA ALA A 181 36.80 59.97 -67.34
C ALA A 181 36.13 60.90 -68.37
N GLU A 182 34.97 61.49 -68.03
CA GLU A 182 34.30 62.51 -68.87
C GLU A 182 35.19 63.73 -69.10
N ILE A 183 35.86 64.26 -68.07
CA ILE A 183 36.77 65.41 -68.19
C ILE A 183 37.97 65.07 -69.10
N THR A 184 38.51 63.85 -69.02
CA THR A 184 39.60 63.42 -69.90
C THR A 184 39.18 63.21 -71.35
N GLU A 185 37.96 62.70 -71.61
CA GLU A 185 37.44 62.61 -72.99
C GLU A 185 37.19 64.00 -73.59
N GLU A 186 36.70 64.95 -72.79
CA GLU A 186 36.52 66.34 -73.20
C GLU A 186 37.86 67.01 -73.56
N TRP A 187 38.90 66.79 -72.74
CA TRP A 187 40.24 67.30 -72.99
C TRP A 187 40.88 66.72 -74.26
N ILE A 188 40.75 65.40 -74.47
CA ILE A 188 41.29 64.71 -75.66
C ILE A 188 40.56 65.14 -76.95
N SER A 189 39.29 65.57 -76.87
CA SER A 189 38.55 66.09 -78.03
C SER A 189 38.86 67.56 -78.38
N THR A 190 39.51 68.31 -77.49
CA THR A 190 39.87 69.73 -77.69
C THR A 190 41.34 69.98 -78.04
N CYS A 191 42.17 68.94 -78.10
CA CYS A 191 43.54 68.98 -78.63
C CYS A 191 43.62 68.29 -79.99
#